data_AF-A0A3D1IQC5-F1
#
_entry.id   AF-A0A3D1IQC5-F1
#
_cell.length_a   1.000
_cell.length_b   1.000
_cell.length_c   1.000
_cell.angle_alpha   90.00
_cell.angle_beta   90.00
_cell.angle_gamma   90.00
#
_symmetry.space_group_name_H-M   'P 1'
#
loop_
_entity.id
_entity.type
_entity.pdbx_description
1 polymer ?
#
loop_
_entity_poly.entity_id
_entity_poly.type
_entity_poly.pdbx_seq_one_letter_code
_entity_poly.pdbx_strand_id
1 'polypeptide(L)'
;MASDAWSANQVVWYPKVRTFDLRVKDVPLEVFLGMVKAETGWEVKVEPGLQQIVSGKFRNKPAADAIRLMLGRVRFAFLPRLEGGTRLLVYAGNTRSATQSVAAVEQAAAVDENPDEALIHLPVKIHYLKSRYVSINADAKLTNLRPLFAGANEIWGQGKVRFVPGRPEQLLSADLAAEKEFADLFKPSVPSAYVRLHQSRILHRMIPDFPDRRKVFRIIVMYTMPDAFGAVYMPKKGVVLMPQVKFAGLIDKGGVWKDGSPVFFAQSNILAHELGHALGLPHVPTQGNLMIDGRLREGSGVGPGTELTEKQIESARTQAKTGGPYVSGINLKTGD
;
A
#
# COMPACT_ATOMS: atom_id res chain seq x y z
N MET A 1 -25.49 22.94 -24.25
CA MET A 1 -25.39 21.54 -23.81
C MET A 1 -24.17 21.43 -22.93
N ALA A 2 -24.35 21.27 -21.62
CA ALA A 2 -23.22 21.06 -20.71
C ALA A 2 -22.66 19.67 -20.99
N SER A 3 -21.38 19.59 -21.36
CA SER A 3 -20.68 18.32 -21.50
C SER A 3 -20.65 17.66 -20.13
N ASP A 4 -21.43 16.60 -19.95
CA ASP A 4 -21.37 15.72 -18.79
C ASP A 4 -20.09 14.87 -18.90
N ALA A 5 -18.95 15.58 -18.80
CA ALA A 5 -17.62 15.01 -18.81
C ALA A 5 -17.43 14.32 -17.47
N TRP A 6 -17.76 13.03 -17.41
CA TRP A 6 -17.32 12.23 -16.28
C TRP A 6 -15.79 12.33 -16.26
N SER A 7 -15.26 12.84 -15.13
CA SER A 7 -13.82 12.82 -14.85
C SER A 7 -13.27 11.41 -15.10
N ALA A 8 -11.96 11.32 -15.33
CA ALA A 8 -11.24 10.07 -15.61
C ALA A 8 -11.79 8.83 -14.89
N ASN A 9 -11.81 7.70 -15.61
CA ASN A 9 -12.30 6.42 -15.12
C ASN A 9 -11.63 6.03 -13.80
N GLN A 10 -12.43 5.65 -12.80
CA GLN A 10 -11.99 5.37 -11.44
C GLN A 10 -12.68 4.13 -10.82
N VAL A 11 -11.88 3.30 -10.15
CA VAL A 11 -12.24 2.17 -9.28
C VAL A 11 -11.50 2.37 -7.97
N VAL A 12 -12.22 2.42 -6.84
CA VAL A 12 -11.63 2.51 -5.49
C VAL A 12 -12.11 1.32 -4.67
N TRP A 13 -11.17 0.61 -4.05
CA TRP A 13 -11.44 -0.55 -3.19
C TRP A 13 -11.21 -0.20 -1.72
N TYR A 14 -12.18 -0.55 -0.88
CA TYR A 14 -12.09 -0.41 0.58
C TYR A 14 -12.04 -1.81 1.21
N PRO A 15 -10.84 -2.40 1.41
CA PRO A 15 -10.70 -3.79 1.82
C PRO A 15 -11.27 -4.11 3.21
N LYS A 16 -11.35 -3.17 4.16
CA LYS A 16 -11.85 -3.43 5.51
C LYS A 16 -13.37 -3.57 5.52
N VAL A 17 -14.07 -2.63 4.87
CA VAL A 17 -15.54 -2.67 4.73
C VAL A 17 -16.01 -3.49 3.53
N ARG A 18 -15.10 -3.91 2.65
CA ARG A 18 -15.30 -4.76 1.46
C ARG A 18 -16.24 -4.16 0.42
N THR A 19 -16.10 -2.86 0.16
CA THR A 19 -16.92 -2.13 -0.81
C THR A 19 -16.09 -1.46 -1.90
N PHE A 20 -16.75 -1.14 -3.02
CA PHE A 20 -16.20 -0.34 -4.11
C PHE A 20 -16.94 0.99 -4.27
N ASP A 21 -16.16 2.01 -4.60
CA ASP A 21 -16.65 3.17 -5.36
C ASP A 21 -16.19 3.05 -6.81
N LEU A 22 -17.09 3.38 -7.74
CA LEU A 22 -16.87 3.21 -9.18
C LEU A 22 -17.40 4.40 -9.95
N ARG A 23 -16.61 4.85 -10.94
CA ARG A 23 -17.00 5.82 -11.97
C ARG A 23 -16.27 5.44 -13.25
N VAL A 24 -16.92 4.67 -14.12
CA VAL A 24 -16.33 4.25 -15.39
C VAL A 24 -17.33 4.48 -16.52
N LYS A 25 -16.85 4.98 -17.65
CA LYS A 25 -17.67 5.26 -18.83
C LYS A 25 -17.04 4.65 -20.07
N ASP A 26 -17.82 3.82 -20.74
CA ASP A 26 -17.54 3.21 -22.03
C ASP A 26 -16.17 2.50 -22.07
N VAL A 27 -15.86 1.76 -21.01
CA VAL A 27 -14.59 1.06 -20.83
C VAL A 27 -14.70 -0.39 -21.31
N PRO A 28 -13.77 -0.93 -22.11
CA PRO A 28 -13.73 -2.35 -22.43
C PRO A 28 -13.63 -3.21 -21.16
N LEU A 29 -14.33 -4.35 -21.12
CA LEU A 29 -14.34 -5.26 -19.97
C LEU A 29 -12.94 -5.60 -19.46
N GLU A 30 -12.03 -5.95 -20.36
CA GLU A 30 -10.65 -6.31 -19.99
C GLU A 30 -9.92 -5.15 -19.29
N VAL A 31 -10.14 -3.91 -19.76
CA VAL A 31 -9.57 -2.71 -19.14
C VAL A 31 -10.16 -2.50 -17.75
N PHE A 32 -11.48 -2.61 -17.60
CA PHE A 32 -12.14 -2.50 -16.29
C PHE A 32 -11.63 -3.56 -15.31
N LEU A 33 -11.54 -4.83 -15.73
CA LEU A 33 -10.99 -5.92 -14.93
C LEU A 33 -9.51 -5.69 -14.60
N GLY A 34 -8.76 -5.05 -15.50
CA GLY A 34 -7.39 -4.60 -15.27
C GLY A 34 -7.30 -3.51 -14.20
N MET A 35 -8.24 -2.57 -14.16
CA MET A 35 -8.34 -1.56 -13.10
C MET A 35 -8.70 -2.20 -11.75
N VAL A 36 -9.66 -3.13 -11.73
CA VAL A 36 -10.00 -3.91 -10.51
C VAL A 36 -8.77 -4.66 -10.00
N LYS A 37 -8.00 -5.30 -10.89
CA LYS A 37 -6.74 -5.96 -10.53
C LYS A 37 -5.68 -4.98 -10.01
N ALA A 38 -5.59 -3.79 -10.60
CA ALA A 38 -4.70 -2.73 -10.13
C ALA A 38 -5.05 -2.26 -8.73
N GLU A 39 -6.33 -2.12 -8.46
CA GLU A 39 -6.87 -1.57 -7.22
C GLU A 39 -6.84 -2.57 -6.07
N THR A 40 -7.19 -3.83 -6.34
CA THR A 40 -7.38 -4.85 -5.30
C THR A 40 -6.17 -5.74 -5.10
N GLY A 41 -5.30 -5.88 -6.11
CA GLY A 41 -4.27 -6.90 -6.15
C GLY A 41 -4.80 -8.33 -6.38
N TRP A 42 -6.10 -8.51 -6.68
CA TRP A 42 -6.69 -9.82 -6.93
C TRP A 42 -6.11 -10.51 -8.18
N GLU A 43 -6.16 -11.84 -8.18
CA GLU A 43 -5.96 -12.60 -9.41
C GLU A 43 -7.25 -12.52 -10.23
N VAL A 44 -7.20 -11.88 -11.39
CA VAL A 44 -8.36 -11.75 -12.27
C VAL A 44 -8.16 -12.58 -13.53
N LYS A 45 -9.10 -13.48 -13.80
CA LYS A 45 -9.16 -14.29 -15.03
C LYS A 45 -10.49 -14.13 -15.73
N VAL A 46 -10.45 -14.14 -17.06
CA VAL A 46 -11.60 -13.94 -17.93
C VAL A 46 -11.68 -15.05 -18.97
N GLU A 47 -12.90 -15.40 -19.39
CA GLU A 47 -13.13 -16.28 -20.53
C GLU A 47 -12.70 -15.57 -21.83
N PRO A 48 -11.83 -16.18 -22.65
CA PRO A 48 -11.38 -15.57 -23.90
C PRO A 48 -12.55 -15.20 -24.82
N GLY A 49 -12.45 -14.06 -25.50
CA GLY A 49 -13.45 -13.61 -26.47
C GLY A 49 -14.64 -12.84 -25.87
N LEU A 50 -14.70 -12.64 -24.55
CA LEU A 50 -15.70 -11.75 -23.95
C LEU A 50 -15.44 -10.28 -24.32
N GLN A 51 -16.24 -9.77 -25.26
CA GLN A 51 -16.20 -8.37 -25.68
C GLN A 51 -17.47 -7.65 -25.22
N GLN A 52 -17.37 -6.97 -24.07
CA GLN A 52 -18.42 -6.06 -23.61
C GLN A 52 -17.80 -4.73 -23.18
N ILE A 53 -18.62 -3.68 -23.29
CA ILE A 53 -18.31 -2.35 -22.77
C ILE A 53 -19.05 -2.18 -21.45
N VAL A 54 -18.36 -1.61 -20.46
CA VAL A 54 -18.91 -1.40 -19.12
C VAL A 54 -18.98 0.09 -18.80
N SER A 55 -20.11 0.51 -18.25
CA SER A 55 -20.39 1.88 -17.82
C SER A 55 -21.15 1.83 -16.50
N GLY A 56 -20.76 2.64 -15.53
CA GLY A 56 -21.38 2.65 -14.22
C GLY A 56 -20.80 3.69 -13.29
N LYS A 57 -21.66 4.26 -12.46
CA LYS A 57 -21.28 5.20 -11.39
C LYS A 57 -22.04 4.86 -10.13
N PHE A 58 -21.34 4.47 -9.09
CA PHE A 58 -21.92 4.19 -7.78
C PHE A 58 -20.87 4.29 -6.68
N ARG A 59 -21.35 4.38 -5.44
CA ARG A 59 -20.51 4.41 -4.25
C ARG A 59 -20.97 3.35 -3.25
N ASN A 60 -20.03 2.91 -2.42
CA ASN A 60 -20.21 2.05 -1.28
C ASN A 60 -20.99 0.77 -1.63
N LYS A 61 -20.64 0.11 -2.74
CA LYS A 61 -21.28 -1.16 -3.13
C LYS A 61 -20.46 -2.35 -2.65
N PRO A 62 -21.07 -3.35 -2.00
CA PRO A 62 -20.39 -4.60 -1.68
C PRO A 62 -19.73 -5.21 -2.92
N ALA A 63 -18.57 -5.85 -2.77
CA ALA A 63 -17.79 -6.39 -3.88
C ALA A 63 -18.61 -7.20 -4.90
N ALA A 64 -19.47 -8.11 -4.43
CA ALA A 64 -20.31 -8.92 -5.30
C ALA A 64 -21.37 -8.10 -6.06
N ASP A 65 -21.99 -7.13 -5.39
CA ASP A 65 -23.00 -6.28 -6.02
C ASP A 65 -22.36 -5.34 -7.04
N ALA A 66 -21.22 -4.75 -6.69
CA ALA A 66 -20.44 -3.90 -7.59
C ALA A 66 -20.07 -4.64 -8.88
N ILE A 67 -19.45 -5.83 -8.76
CA ILE A 67 -19.06 -6.63 -9.92
C ILE A 67 -20.29 -7.11 -10.69
N ARG A 68 -21.38 -7.53 -10.03
CA ARG A 68 -22.64 -7.89 -10.70
C ARG A 68 -23.20 -6.73 -11.53
N LEU A 69 -23.25 -5.53 -10.97
CA LEU A 69 -23.75 -4.34 -11.64
C LEU A 69 -22.92 -4.01 -12.89
N MET A 70 -21.60 -4.13 -12.80
CA MET A 70 -20.69 -3.83 -13.92
C MET A 70 -20.69 -4.92 -15.01
N LEU A 71 -20.89 -6.19 -14.64
CA LEU A 71 -20.83 -7.32 -15.57
C LEU A 71 -22.18 -7.68 -16.19
N GLY A 72 -23.29 -7.20 -15.61
CA GLY A 72 -24.64 -7.48 -16.08
C GLY A 72 -24.95 -8.98 -16.14
N ARG A 73 -25.08 -9.52 -17.35
CA ARG A 73 -25.39 -10.94 -17.58
C ARG A 73 -24.17 -11.86 -17.56
N VAL A 74 -22.97 -11.31 -17.66
CA VAL A 74 -21.73 -12.11 -17.57
C VAL A 74 -21.58 -12.61 -16.14
N ARG A 75 -21.30 -13.91 -16.01
CA ARG A 75 -21.22 -14.59 -14.72
C ARG A 75 -19.83 -14.39 -14.12
N PHE A 76 -19.77 -14.47 -12.81
CA PHE A 76 -18.50 -14.38 -12.10
C PHE A 76 -18.50 -15.23 -10.83
N ALA A 77 -17.30 -15.52 -10.34
CA ALA A 77 -17.09 -16.18 -9.06
C ALA A 77 -15.89 -15.56 -8.33
N PHE A 78 -16.03 -15.39 -7.02
CA PHE A 78 -14.91 -15.11 -6.13
C PHE A 78 -14.46 -16.40 -5.47
N LEU A 79 -13.17 -16.70 -5.56
CA LEU A 79 -12.55 -17.86 -4.94
C LEU A 79 -11.43 -17.41 -3.98
N PRO A 80 -11.36 -17.94 -2.76
CA PRO A 80 -10.19 -17.74 -1.90
C PRO A 80 -8.97 -18.44 -2.52
N ARG A 81 -7.78 -17.86 -2.33
CA ARG A 81 -6.51 -18.47 -2.74
C ARG A 81 -5.77 -19.06 -1.53
N LEU A 82 -5.10 -20.19 -1.74
CA LEU A 82 -4.27 -20.86 -0.71
C LEU A 82 -3.14 -19.96 -0.18
N GLU A 83 -2.56 -19.15 -1.07
CA GLU A 83 -1.48 -18.19 -0.75
C GLU A 83 -2.00 -16.87 -0.15
N GLY A 84 -3.32 -16.74 0.09
CA GLY A 84 -3.96 -15.50 0.47
C GLY A 84 -4.49 -14.70 -0.73
N GLY A 85 -5.53 -13.91 -0.43
CA GLY A 85 -6.21 -13.02 -1.38
C GLY A 85 -7.31 -13.68 -2.19
N THR A 86 -7.91 -12.90 -3.08
CA THR A 86 -9.08 -13.27 -3.87
C THR A 86 -8.72 -13.53 -5.33
N ARG A 87 -9.32 -14.57 -5.91
CA ARG A 87 -9.39 -14.78 -7.35
C ARG A 87 -10.78 -14.43 -7.85
N LEU A 88 -10.86 -13.52 -8.82
CA LEU A 88 -12.07 -13.21 -9.56
C LEU A 88 -12.02 -13.95 -10.91
N LEU A 89 -12.99 -14.84 -11.13
CA LEU A 89 -13.22 -15.49 -12.42
C LEU A 89 -14.42 -14.84 -13.10
N VAL A 90 -14.30 -14.48 -14.38
CA VAL A 90 -15.36 -13.87 -15.20
C VAL A 90 -15.59 -14.74 -16.44
N TYR A 91 -16.83 -15.18 -16.67
CA TYR A 91 -17.15 -16.17 -17.70
C TYR A 91 -18.60 -16.05 -18.18
N ALA A 92 -18.87 -16.44 -19.42
CA ALA A 92 -20.24 -16.59 -19.92
C ALA A 92 -20.76 -18.02 -19.68
N GLY A 93 -19.92 -19.02 -19.97
CA GLY A 93 -20.30 -20.43 -19.85
C GLY A 93 -20.18 -20.96 -18.43
N ASN A 94 -19.05 -21.61 -18.15
CA ASN A 94 -18.74 -22.21 -16.86
C ASN A 94 -17.45 -21.64 -16.28
N THR A 95 -17.22 -21.87 -14.99
CA THR A 95 -16.06 -21.34 -14.25
C THR A 95 -14.71 -21.76 -14.83
N ARG A 96 -14.61 -22.94 -15.47
CA ARG A 96 -13.36 -23.46 -16.06
C ARG A 96 -12.99 -22.74 -17.37
N SER A 97 -13.94 -22.06 -18.00
CA SER A 97 -13.68 -21.28 -19.21
C SER A 97 -12.87 -20.00 -18.95
N ALA A 98 -12.85 -19.49 -17.71
CA ALA A 98 -12.07 -18.32 -17.32
C ALA A 98 -10.57 -18.64 -17.20
N THR A 99 -9.88 -18.74 -18.34
CA THR A 99 -8.49 -19.18 -18.44
C THR A 99 -7.49 -18.05 -18.68
N GLN A 100 -7.90 -16.94 -19.30
CA GLN A 100 -7.02 -15.84 -19.65
C GLN A 100 -6.78 -14.93 -18.44
N SER A 101 -5.51 -14.72 -18.08
CA SER A 101 -5.13 -13.77 -17.04
C SER A 101 -5.25 -12.33 -17.55
N VAL A 102 -5.88 -11.46 -16.76
CA VAL A 102 -5.99 -10.04 -17.08
C VAL A 102 -4.75 -9.29 -16.60
N ALA A 103 -4.21 -8.39 -17.43
CA ALA A 103 -3.12 -7.48 -17.06
C ALA A 103 -3.64 -6.32 -16.20
N ALA A 104 -2.85 -5.85 -15.23
CA ALA A 104 -3.24 -4.70 -14.44
C ALA A 104 -3.19 -3.41 -15.28
N VAL A 105 -4.20 -2.56 -15.15
CA VAL A 105 -4.28 -1.27 -15.83
C VAL A 105 -4.29 -0.17 -14.78
N GLU A 106 -3.29 0.71 -14.84
CA GLU A 106 -3.21 1.87 -13.94
C GLU A 106 -4.25 2.92 -14.31
N GLN A 107 -4.80 3.55 -13.29
CA GLN A 107 -5.87 4.54 -13.44
C GLN A 107 -5.25 5.94 -13.54
N ALA A 108 -5.76 6.77 -14.45
CA ALA A 108 -5.36 8.17 -14.50
C ALA A 108 -5.87 8.91 -13.25
N ALA A 109 -5.10 9.87 -12.74
CA ALA A 109 -5.58 10.74 -11.68
C ALA A 109 -6.81 11.51 -12.17
N ALA A 110 -7.91 11.43 -11.43
CA ALA A 110 -9.08 12.26 -11.73
C ALA A 110 -8.73 13.71 -11.41
N VAL A 111 -8.89 14.61 -12.39
CA VAL A 111 -8.83 16.05 -12.16
C VAL A 111 -10.17 16.43 -11.54
N ASP A 112 -10.17 16.76 -10.25
CA ASP A 112 -11.34 17.30 -9.57
C ASP A 112 -11.44 18.81 -9.86
N GLU A 113 -12.64 19.32 -10.08
CA GLU A 113 -12.86 20.74 -10.45
C GLU A 113 -12.60 21.69 -9.28
N ASN A 114 -12.63 21.20 -8.02
CA ASN A 114 -12.26 21.95 -6.83
C ASN A 114 -10.90 21.45 -6.28
N PRO A 115 -9.81 22.23 -6.37
CA PRO A 115 -8.47 21.80 -5.96
C PRO A 115 -8.32 21.55 -4.45
N ASP A 116 -9.13 22.19 -3.61
CA ASP A 116 -9.09 21.97 -2.15
C ASP A 116 -9.87 20.73 -1.72
N GLU A 117 -10.78 20.26 -2.57
CA GLU A 117 -11.51 19.02 -2.39
C GLU A 117 -10.98 17.86 -3.22
N ALA A 118 -10.02 18.11 -4.10
CA ALA A 118 -9.44 17.11 -4.97
C ALA A 118 -8.72 16.02 -4.17
N LEU A 119 -8.93 14.78 -4.64
CA LEU A 119 -8.14 13.63 -4.24
C LEU A 119 -6.68 13.83 -4.71
N ILE A 120 -5.75 13.91 -3.76
CA ILE A 120 -4.32 14.07 -4.07
C ILE A 120 -3.74 12.69 -4.38
N HIS A 121 -3.34 12.48 -5.63
CA HIS A 121 -2.65 11.27 -6.06
C HIS A 121 -1.13 11.41 -5.86
N LEU A 122 -0.56 10.61 -4.97
CA LEU A 122 0.87 10.59 -4.67
C LEU A 122 1.51 9.33 -5.28
N PRO A 123 2.32 9.44 -6.34
CA PRO A 123 3.02 8.29 -6.89
C PRO A 123 4.07 7.79 -5.92
N VAL A 124 4.15 6.47 -5.77
CA VAL A 124 5.10 5.81 -4.85
C VAL A 124 6.00 4.86 -5.63
N LYS A 125 7.31 5.05 -5.53
CA LYS A 125 8.28 4.09 -6.08
C LYS A 125 8.50 2.95 -5.09
N ILE A 126 8.38 1.71 -5.58
CA ILE A 126 8.54 0.51 -4.78
C ILE A 126 9.87 -0.16 -5.14
N HIS A 127 10.69 -0.41 -4.14
CA HIS A 127 12.01 -1.02 -4.27
C HIS A 127 12.08 -2.31 -3.47
N TYR A 128 12.55 -3.40 -4.05
CA TYR A 128 12.84 -4.64 -3.32
C TYR A 128 14.36 -4.75 -3.16
N LEU A 129 14.82 -4.78 -1.92
CA LEU A 129 16.24 -4.91 -1.58
C LEU A 129 16.75 -6.27 -2.03
N LYS A 130 17.62 -6.27 -3.04
CA LYS A 130 18.35 -7.44 -3.50
C LYS A 130 19.62 -7.59 -2.66
N SER A 131 19.78 -8.75 -2.05
CA SER A 131 20.92 -9.05 -1.18
C SER A 131 21.43 -10.47 -1.42
N ARG A 132 22.71 -10.69 -1.10
CA ARG A 132 23.28 -12.04 -1.01
C ARG A 132 22.93 -12.75 0.30
N TYR A 133 22.46 -12.01 1.30
CA TYR A 133 22.07 -12.53 2.61
C TYR A 133 20.57 -12.80 2.63
N VAL A 134 20.20 -14.07 2.80
CA VAL A 134 18.80 -14.52 2.79
C VAL A 134 17.94 -13.83 3.85
N SER A 135 18.53 -13.41 4.97
CA SER A 135 17.83 -12.72 6.06
C SER A 135 17.28 -11.34 5.66
N ILE A 136 17.77 -10.74 4.57
CA ILE A 136 17.38 -9.38 4.16
C ILE A 136 17.07 -9.27 2.65
N ASN A 137 17.35 -10.31 1.86
CA ASN A 137 17.04 -10.39 0.43
C ASN A 137 15.53 -10.51 0.17
N ALA A 138 14.91 -9.42 -0.31
CA ALA A 138 13.50 -9.41 -0.62
C ALA A 138 13.17 -10.04 -1.99
N ASP A 139 12.00 -10.67 -2.09
CA ASP A 139 11.48 -11.25 -3.34
C ASP A 139 10.10 -10.65 -3.69
N ALA A 140 10.03 -9.93 -4.80
CA ALA A 140 8.80 -9.32 -5.31
C ALA A 140 7.69 -10.33 -5.63
N LYS A 141 8.01 -11.61 -5.83
CA LYS A 141 7.02 -12.66 -6.07
C LYS A 141 6.30 -13.08 -4.78
N LEU A 142 6.92 -12.89 -3.63
CA LEU A 142 6.40 -13.33 -2.33
C LEU A 142 5.47 -12.31 -1.67
N THR A 143 5.46 -11.06 -2.13
CA THR A 143 4.65 -10.00 -1.50
C THR A 143 4.03 -9.11 -2.54
N ASN A 144 2.70 -9.16 -2.64
CA ASN A 144 1.92 -8.15 -3.34
C ASN A 144 1.58 -7.02 -2.38
N LEU A 145 2.13 -5.82 -2.60
CA LEU A 145 1.85 -4.65 -1.75
C LEU A 145 0.51 -3.98 -2.04
N ARG A 146 -0.13 -4.25 -3.18
CA ARG A 146 -1.35 -3.55 -3.59
C ARG A 146 -2.48 -3.65 -2.55
N PRO A 147 -2.77 -4.83 -1.98
CA PRO A 147 -3.75 -4.92 -0.90
C PRO A 147 -3.39 -4.02 0.30
N LEU A 148 -2.11 -3.96 0.69
CA LEU A 148 -1.65 -3.12 1.82
C LEU A 148 -1.86 -1.63 1.52
N PHE A 149 -1.55 -1.19 0.30
CA PHE A 149 -1.84 0.16 -0.15
C PHE A 149 -3.34 0.45 -0.21
N ALA A 150 -4.18 -0.50 -0.63
CA ALA A 150 -5.62 -0.32 -0.61
C ALA A 150 -6.13 -0.10 0.82
N GLY A 151 -5.66 -0.88 1.79
CA GLY A 151 -6.03 -0.69 3.20
C GLY A 151 -5.49 0.60 3.81
N ALA A 152 -4.29 1.04 3.40
CA ALA A 152 -3.76 2.33 3.81
C ALA A 152 -4.52 3.50 3.17
N ASN A 153 -4.88 3.39 1.89
CA ASN A 153 -5.66 4.40 1.16
C ASN A 153 -7.09 4.52 1.68
N GLU A 154 -7.69 3.43 2.15
CA GLU A 154 -8.98 3.49 2.87
C GLU A 154 -8.89 4.40 4.10
N ILE A 155 -7.79 4.31 4.87
CA ILE A 155 -7.53 5.20 6.01
C ILE A 155 -7.21 6.62 5.55
N TRP A 156 -6.46 6.82 4.47
CA TRP A 156 -6.12 8.15 3.97
C TRP A 156 -7.24 8.82 3.17
N GLY A 157 -8.35 8.12 2.93
CA GLY A 157 -9.56 8.65 2.31
C GLY A 157 -10.16 9.84 3.07
N GLN A 158 -10.13 9.83 4.40
CA GLN A 158 -10.51 10.98 5.26
C GLN A 158 -9.66 12.23 4.97
N GLY A 159 -8.40 12.06 4.58
CA GLY A 159 -7.53 13.16 4.15
C GLY A 159 -7.63 13.51 2.67
N LYS A 160 -8.46 12.78 1.90
CA LYS A 160 -8.50 12.80 0.43
C LYS A 160 -7.09 12.72 -0.17
N VAL A 161 -6.27 11.80 0.37
CA VAL A 161 -4.93 11.48 -0.13
C VAL A 161 -4.93 10.02 -0.58
N ARG A 162 -4.31 9.76 -1.73
CA ARG A 162 -4.21 8.42 -2.31
C ARG A 162 -2.78 8.15 -2.76
N PHE A 163 -2.17 7.13 -2.19
CA PHE A 163 -0.86 6.64 -2.59
C PHE A 163 -1.01 5.63 -3.71
N VAL A 164 -0.31 5.87 -4.82
CA VAL A 164 -0.38 5.05 -6.04
C VAL A 164 0.94 4.28 -6.17
N PRO A 165 1.00 2.99 -5.77
CA PRO A 165 2.21 2.20 -5.88
C PRO A 165 2.56 1.94 -7.35
N GLY A 166 3.77 2.34 -7.75
CA GLY A 166 4.33 2.05 -9.05
C GLY A 166 4.79 0.59 -9.18
N ARG A 167 5.40 0.28 -10.32
CA ARG A 167 5.98 -1.04 -10.56
C ARG A 167 7.17 -1.29 -9.61
N PRO A 168 7.26 -2.48 -8.99
CA PRO A 168 8.43 -2.86 -8.22
C PRO A 168 9.72 -2.83 -9.03
N GLU A 169 10.75 -2.20 -8.45
CA GLU A 169 12.12 -2.17 -8.97
C GLU A 169 13.04 -2.91 -8.00
N GLN A 170 14.18 -3.38 -8.49
CA GLN A 170 15.24 -3.93 -7.62
C GLN A 170 16.13 -2.81 -7.12
N LEU A 171 16.54 -2.92 -5.85
CA LEU A 171 17.47 -2.00 -5.21
C LEU A 171 18.68 -2.77 -4.66
N LEU A 172 19.88 -2.28 -4.96
CA LEU A 172 21.12 -2.79 -4.37
C LEU A 172 21.50 -1.95 -3.15
N SER A 173 22.22 -2.56 -2.21
CA SER A 173 22.83 -1.84 -1.10
C SER A 173 23.83 -0.80 -1.61
N ALA A 174 23.85 0.38 -0.97
CA ALA A 174 24.85 1.41 -1.22
C ALA A 174 26.20 1.06 -0.60
N ASP A 175 26.22 0.23 0.45
CA ASP A 175 27.41 -0.15 1.20
C ASP A 175 27.34 -1.66 1.51
N LEU A 176 28.22 -2.44 0.86
CA LEU A 176 28.28 -3.90 1.02
C LEU A 176 28.79 -4.33 2.41
N ALA A 177 29.59 -3.49 3.08
CA ALA A 177 30.02 -3.76 4.45
C ALA A 177 28.85 -3.52 5.42
N ALA A 178 28.08 -2.45 5.22
CA ALA A 178 26.86 -2.20 5.99
C ALA A 178 25.78 -3.25 5.74
N GLU A 179 25.64 -3.75 4.50
CA GLU A 179 24.75 -4.88 4.17
C GLU A 179 25.10 -6.12 4.99
N LYS A 180 26.40 -6.47 5.05
CA LYS A 180 26.88 -7.57 5.89
C LYS A 180 26.66 -7.29 7.38
N GLU A 181 27.00 -6.10 7.86
CA GLU A 181 26.83 -5.69 9.26
C GLU A 181 25.35 -5.80 9.68
N PHE A 182 24.42 -5.41 8.80
CA PHE A 182 22.99 -5.53 9.03
C PHE A 182 22.53 -6.99 9.04
N ALA A 183 22.98 -7.81 8.09
CA ALA A 183 22.68 -9.23 8.06
C ALA A 183 23.21 -9.97 9.30
N ASP A 184 24.36 -9.55 9.82
CA ASP A 184 24.97 -10.11 11.03
C ASP A 184 24.15 -9.82 12.30
N LEU A 185 23.27 -8.81 12.32
CA LEU A 185 22.37 -8.52 13.45
C LEU A 185 21.36 -9.65 13.73
N PHE A 186 21.11 -10.54 12.76
CA PHE A 186 20.20 -11.67 12.92
C PHE A 186 20.86 -12.88 13.60
N LYS A 187 22.17 -12.83 13.87
CA LYS A 187 22.87 -13.94 14.53
C LYS A 187 22.35 -14.10 15.97
N PRO A 188 22.08 -15.34 16.44
CA PRO A 188 21.56 -15.57 17.79
C PRO A 188 22.45 -15.04 18.92
N SER A 189 23.75 -14.88 18.66
CA SER A 189 24.71 -14.34 19.63
C SER A 189 24.66 -12.81 19.79
N VAL A 190 23.93 -12.09 18.93
CA VAL A 190 23.84 -10.63 19.00
C VAL A 190 22.73 -10.23 19.98
N PRO A 191 23.05 -9.50 21.06
CA PRO A 191 22.04 -9.08 22.04
C PRO A 191 21.03 -8.09 21.45
N SER A 192 19.75 -8.16 21.83
CA SER A 192 18.71 -7.23 21.37
C SER A 192 19.04 -5.75 21.68
N ALA A 193 19.73 -5.48 22.79
CA ALA A 193 20.20 -4.14 23.13
C ALA A 193 21.21 -3.59 22.11
N TYR A 194 22.08 -4.46 21.58
CA TYR A 194 23.02 -4.10 20.51
C TYR A 194 22.25 -3.80 19.21
N VAL A 195 21.28 -4.64 18.85
CA VAL A 195 20.42 -4.41 17.68
C VAL A 195 19.78 -3.02 17.75
N ARG A 196 19.12 -2.70 18.87
CA ARG A 196 18.45 -1.39 19.08
C ARG A 196 19.37 -0.20 18.91
N LEU A 197 20.61 -0.31 19.38
CA LEU A 197 21.58 0.78 19.32
C LEU A 197 22.16 0.97 17.91
N HIS A 198 22.38 -0.12 17.17
CA HIS A 198 23.17 -0.08 15.93
C HIS A 198 22.33 -0.15 14.64
N GLN A 199 21.13 -0.76 14.66
CA GLN A 199 20.30 -1.02 13.49
C GLN A 199 20.09 0.23 12.62
N SER A 200 19.66 1.35 13.24
CA SER A 200 19.36 2.59 12.52
C SER A 200 20.58 3.16 11.78
N ARG A 201 21.74 3.22 12.46
CA ARG A 201 22.99 3.72 11.88
C ARG A 201 23.43 2.87 10.68
N ILE A 202 23.31 1.55 10.79
CA ILE A 202 23.68 0.62 9.72
C ILE A 202 22.74 0.81 8.52
N LEU A 203 21.43 0.88 8.75
CA LEU A 203 20.44 1.15 7.70
C LEU A 203 20.72 2.47 6.96
N HIS A 204 21.13 3.53 7.66
CA HIS A 204 21.48 4.80 7.03
C HIS A 204 22.67 4.72 6.07
N ARG A 205 23.60 3.79 6.30
CA ARG A 205 24.72 3.50 5.37
C ARG A 205 24.30 2.56 4.24
N MET A 206 23.54 1.53 4.57
CA MET A 206 23.11 0.50 3.62
C MET A 206 22.14 1.05 2.57
N ILE A 207 21.23 1.94 2.96
CA ILE A 207 20.23 2.52 2.06
C ILE A 207 20.79 3.75 1.32
N PRO A 208 20.75 3.77 -0.02
CA PRO A 208 21.29 4.89 -0.80
C PRO A 208 20.57 6.21 -0.52
N ASP A 209 21.30 7.30 -0.67
CA ASP A 209 20.71 8.63 -0.72
C ASP A 209 20.11 8.88 -2.10
N PHE A 210 18.79 9.00 -2.17
CA PHE A 210 18.12 9.34 -3.42
C PHE A 210 18.19 10.86 -3.65
N PRO A 211 18.63 11.33 -4.85
CA PRO A 211 18.65 12.75 -5.17
C PRO A 211 17.25 13.39 -5.17
N ASP A 212 16.23 12.61 -5.51
CA ASP A 212 14.83 13.03 -5.61
C ASP A 212 14.02 12.76 -4.33
N ARG A 213 14.68 12.50 -3.19
CA ARG A 213 14.01 12.12 -1.91
C ARG A 213 12.99 13.11 -1.37
N ARG A 214 12.97 14.36 -1.85
CA ARG A 214 11.95 15.39 -1.50
C ARG A 214 10.72 15.38 -2.41
N LYS A 215 10.80 14.69 -3.56
CA LYS A 215 9.83 14.75 -4.65
C LYS A 215 9.11 13.43 -4.90
N VAL A 216 9.61 12.34 -4.31
CA VAL A 216 9.13 10.99 -4.60
C VAL A 216 8.98 10.22 -3.30
N PHE A 217 7.77 9.74 -3.04
CA PHE A 217 7.53 8.77 -1.97
C PHE A 217 8.17 7.44 -2.37
N ARG A 218 8.96 6.86 -1.47
CA ARG A 218 9.69 5.61 -1.70
C ARG A 218 9.40 4.62 -0.60
N ILE A 219 9.06 3.39 -0.99
CA ILE A 219 9.02 2.25 -0.08
C ILE A 219 10.12 1.28 -0.49
N ILE A 220 10.93 0.89 0.48
CA ILE A 220 11.95 -0.15 0.32
C ILE A 220 11.50 -1.36 1.11
N VAL A 221 11.22 -2.43 0.37
CA VAL A 221 10.89 -3.74 0.90
C VAL A 221 12.18 -4.52 1.13
N MET A 222 12.38 -5.04 2.33
CA MET A 222 13.45 -5.97 2.69
C MET A 222 12.84 -7.25 3.26
N TYR A 223 13.56 -8.37 3.24
CA TYR A 223 12.97 -9.64 3.71
C TYR A 223 12.47 -9.52 5.16
N THR A 224 13.31 -9.03 6.07
CA THR A 224 12.89 -8.73 7.44
C THR A 224 13.79 -7.71 8.14
N MET A 225 13.44 -7.36 9.37
CA MET A 225 14.20 -6.50 10.29
C MET A 225 14.33 -7.17 11.66
N PRO A 226 15.49 -7.07 12.33
CA PRO A 226 15.72 -7.77 13.60
C PRO A 226 14.98 -7.15 14.79
N ASP A 227 14.79 -5.82 14.81
CA ASP A 227 13.91 -5.14 15.78
C ASP A 227 12.98 -4.15 15.06
N ALA A 228 11.80 -4.62 14.63
CA ALA A 228 10.73 -3.77 14.09
C ALA A 228 9.35 -4.43 14.19
N PHE A 229 8.34 -3.67 14.59
CA PHE A 229 6.95 -4.15 14.73
C PHE A 229 6.13 -4.12 13.43
N GLY A 230 6.62 -3.52 12.34
CA GLY A 230 6.00 -3.68 11.02
C GLY A 230 6.53 -2.81 9.89
N ALA A 231 6.91 -1.55 10.10
CA ALA A 231 7.57 -0.69 9.11
C ALA A 231 8.24 0.50 9.84
N VAL A 232 9.05 1.29 9.14
CA VAL A 232 9.65 2.51 9.72
C VAL A 232 9.91 3.56 8.65
N TYR A 233 9.50 4.80 8.91
CA TYR A 233 9.88 5.96 8.11
C TYR A 233 11.27 6.47 8.51
N MET A 234 12.15 6.65 7.52
CA MET A 234 13.49 7.22 7.68
C MET A 234 13.50 8.67 7.17
N PRO A 235 13.25 9.68 8.03
CA PRO A 235 13.00 11.04 7.58
C PRO A 235 14.20 11.72 6.92
N LYS A 236 15.45 11.35 7.25
CA LYS A 236 16.63 11.91 6.55
C LYS A 236 16.78 11.36 5.13
N LYS A 237 16.24 10.16 4.88
CA LYS A 237 16.34 9.45 3.60
C LYS A 237 15.09 9.65 2.73
N GLY A 238 13.95 10.03 3.32
CA GLY A 238 12.67 10.16 2.60
C GLY A 238 12.10 8.81 2.16
N VAL A 239 12.36 7.75 2.94
CA VAL A 239 11.95 6.38 2.59
C VAL A 239 11.19 5.72 3.73
N VAL A 240 10.18 4.93 3.39
CA VAL A 240 9.57 3.95 4.32
C VAL A 240 10.27 2.62 4.09
N LEU A 241 10.79 2.00 5.16
CA LEU A 241 11.28 0.63 5.14
C LEU A 241 10.16 -0.30 5.56
N MET A 242 9.96 -1.38 4.80
CA MET A 242 8.94 -2.38 5.05
C MET A 242 9.58 -3.78 5.00
N PRO A 243 9.44 -4.61 6.05
CA PRO A 243 9.82 -6.01 5.99
C PRO A 243 8.81 -6.78 5.11
N GLN A 244 9.17 -7.94 4.56
CA GLN A 244 8.25 -8.90 3.92
C GLN A 244 7.74 -9.94 4.89
N VAL A 245 8.53 -10.25 5.90
CA VAL A 245 8.23 -11.24 6.91
C VAL A 245 8.47 -10.61 8.27
N LYS A 246 7.48 -10.69 9.15
CA LYS A 246 7.64 -10.33 10.56
C LYS A 246 8.09 -11.57 11.33
N PHE A 247 9.25 -11.52 12.00
CA PHE A 247 9.70 -12.62 12.88
C PHE A 247 9.01 -12.65 14.25
N ALA A 248 8.23 -11.63 14.60
CA ALA A 248 7.54 -11.58 15.89
C ALA A 248 6.19 -12.30 15.85
N GLY A 249 6.14 -13.55 16.33
CA GLY A 249 5.02 -14.27 16.98
C GLY A 249 3.62 -14.31 16.35
N LEU A 250 3.39 -13.63 15.24
CA LEU A 250 2.08 -13.31 14.67
C LEU A 250 1.93 -13.80 13.23
N ILE A 251 2.92 -14.51 12.69
CA ILE A 251 2.85 -15.11 11.36
C ILE A 251 3.02 -16.62 11.49
N ASP A 252 2.29 -17.37 10.66
CA ASP A 252 2.45 -18.81 10.52
C ASP A 252 3.89 -19.19 10.12
N LYS A 253 4.20 -20.49 10.18
CA LYS A 253 5.52 -21.05 9.90
C LYS A 253 6.10 -20.73 8.49
N GLY A 254 5.36 -20.03 7.62
CA GLY A 254 5.81 -19.59 6.30
C GLY A 254 6.14 -18.10 6.20
N GLY A 255 5.78 -17.26 7.17
CA GLY A 255 6.20 -15.86 7.22
C GLY A 255 5.52 -14.89 6.24
N VAL A 256 4.65 -15.37 5.34
CA VAL A 256 4.07 -14.56 4.25
C VAL A 256 2.75 -13.89 4.66
N TRP A 257 2.55 -12.65 4.20
CA TRP A 257 1.30 -11.89 4.37
C TRP A 257 0.09 -12.62 3.75
N LYS A 258 -0.93 -12.90 4.56
CA LYS A 258 -2.22 -13.39 4.07
C LYS A 258 -3.21 -12.24 3.95
N ASP A 259 -3.49 -11.83 2.71
CA ASP A 259 -4.49 -10.80 2.36
C ASP A 259 -5.87 -11.13 3.00
N GLY A 260 -6.53 -10.09 3.51
CA GLY A 260 -7.84 -10.17 4.18
C GLY A 260 -7.86 -10.70 5.61
N SER A 261 -6.72 -11.04 6.21
CA SER A 261 -6.61 -11.46 7.62
C SER A 261 -6.54 -10.27 8.60
N PRO A 262 -6.85 -10.46 9.90
CA PRO A 262 -6.64 -9.41 10.91
C PRO A 262 -5.19 -8.89 10.94
N VAL A 263 -4.21 -9.77 10.71
CA VAL A 263 -2.79 -9.42 10.61
C VAL A 263 -2.52 -8.51 9.42
N PHE A 264 -3.19 -8.73 8.29
CA PHE A 264 -3.08 -7.90 7.10
C PHE A 264 -3.62 -6.47 7.33
N PHE A 265 -4.75 -6.32 8.01
CA PHE A 265 -5.28 -4.97 8.30
C PHE A 265 -4.39 -4.19 9.24
N ALA A 266 -3.81 -4.86 10.24
CA ALA A 266 -2.82 -4.23 11.10
C ALA A 266 -1.63 -3.66 10.34
N GLN A 267 -1.20 -4.34 9.28
CA GLN A 267 -0.07 -3.92 8.46
C GLN A 267 -0.43 -2.78 7.53
N SER A 268 -1.66 -2.76 7.03
CA SER A 268 -2.19 -1.60 6.32
C SER A 268 -2.22 -0.37 7.22
N ASN A 269 -2.59 -0.53 8.50
CA ASN A 269 -2.56 0.56 9.49
C ASN A 269 -1.13 1.01 9.79
N ILE A 270 -0.18 0.06 9.95
CA ILE A 270 1.23 0.39 10.16
C ILE A 270 1.79 1.14 8.94
N LEU A 271 1.52 0.68 7.72
CA LEU A 271 1.91 1.39 6.50
C LEU A 271 1.29 2.79 6.47
N ALA A 272 0.00 2.92 6.76
CA ALA A 272 -0.67 4.22 6.80
C ALA A 272 -0.05 5.18 7.84
N HIS A 273 0.39 4.66 8.99
CA HIS A 273 1.10 5.40 10.03
C HIS A 273 2.47 5.89 9.55
N GLU A 274 3.27 5.02 8.93
CA GLU A 274 4.57 5.44 8.37
C GLU A 274 4.40 6.44 7.23
N LEU A 275 3.34 6.31 6.43
CA LEU A 275 2.96 7.31 5.43
C LEU A 275 2.53 8.63 6.08
N GLY A 276 1.94 8.60 7.28
CA GLY A 276 1.67 9.78 8.09
C GLY A 276 2.94 10.50 8.51
N HIS A 277 3.96 9.78 8.96
CA HIS A 277 5.29 10.36 9.19
C HIS A 277 5.91 10.92 7.91
N ALA A 278 5.76 10.22 6.78
CA ALA A 278 6.18 10.72 5.48
C ALA A 278 5.40 11.97 5.04
N LEU A 279 4.20 12.19 5.56
CA LEU A 279 3.40 13.42 5.41
C LEU A 279 3.66 14.45 6.52
N GLY A 280 4.67 14.23 7.38
CA GLY A 280 5.11 15.17 8.40
C GLY A 280 4.34 15.10 9.73
N LEU A 281 3.47 14.11 9.92
CA LEU A 281 2.73 13.98 11.17
C LEU A 281 3.59 13.38 12.30
N PRO A 282 3.59 14.00 13.50
CA PRO A 282 4.24 13.43 14.68
C PRO A 282 3.33 12.39 15.36
N HIS A 283 3.89 11.66 16.34
CA HIS A 283 3.08 10.84 17.25
C HIS A 283 2.18 11.70 18.13
N VAL A 284 1.04 11.13 18.52
CA VAL A 284 0.09 11.73 19.48
C VAL A 284 -0.28 10.73 20.59
N PRO A 285 -0.63 11.19 21.80
CA PRO A 285 -1.01 10.33 22.92
C PRO A 285 -2.51 9.98 22.93
N THR A 286 -3.11 9.70 21.78
CA THR A 286 -4.57 9.51 21.64
C THR A 286 -4.90 8.10 21.17
N GLN A 287 -5.64 7.33 21.99
CA GLN A 287 -6.12 5.99 21.60
C GLN A 287 -6.98 6.06 20.33
N GLY A 288 -6.89 5.04 19.48
CA GLY A 288 -7.65 5.00 18.22
C GLY A 288 -7.11 5.91 17.11
N ASN A 289 -6.20 6.85 17.41
CA ASN A 289 -5.56 7.69 16.40
C ASN A 289 -4.58 6.87 15.54
N LEU A 290 -4.51 7.19 14.24
CA LEU A 290 -3.56 6.60 13.32
C LEU A 290 -2.12 6.87 13.75
N MET A 291 -1.83 8.05 14.30
CA MET A 291 -0.51 8.48 14.72
C MET A 291 -0.23 8.21 16.22
N ILE A 292 -0.93 7.28 16.86
CA ILE A 292 -0.67 6.96 18.27
C ILE A 292 0.79 6.49 18.50
N ASP A 293 1.44 6.95 19.58
CA ASP A 293 2.69 6.36 20.04
C ASP A 293 2.43 4.90 20.49
N GLY A 294 3.13 3.95 19.87
CA GLY A 294 3.01 2.52 20.15
C GLY A 294 3.21 2.15 21.63
N ARG A 295 3.96 2.95 22.41
CA ARG A 295 4.21 2.73 23.84
C ARG A 295 3.02 3.06 24.74
N LEU A 296 2.12 3.93 24.25
CA LEU A 296 0.98 4.41 25.01
C LEU A 296 -0.29 3.58 24.75
N ARG A 297 -0.21 2.61 23.84
CA ARG A 297 -1.38 1.83 23.42
C ARG A 297 -1.87 0.89 24.50
N GLU A 298 -3.18 0.86 24.67
CA GLU A 298 -3.86 -0.07 25.55
C GLU A 298 -4.48 -1.24 24.74
N GLY A 299 -4.54 -2.42 25.37
CA GLY A 299 -5.15 -3.62 24.80
C GLY A 299 -4.24 -4.44 23.85
N SER A 300 -4.77 -5.57 23.37
CA SER A 300 -4.06 -6.54 22.52
C SER A 300 -4.20 -6.28 21.01
N GLY A 301 -4.73 -5.12 20.62
CA GLY A 301 -4.96 -4.77 19.22
C GLY A 301 -3.69 -4.78 18.37
N VAL A 302 -3.81 -5.11 17.09
CA VAL A 302 -2.68 -5.21 16.16
C VAL A 302 -2.60 -3.94 15.29
N GLY A 303 -1.50 -3.18 15.38
CA GLY A 303 -1.29 -1.96 14.55
C GLY A 303 -2.07 -0.73 15.04
N PRO A 304 -1.67 0.50 14.65
CA PRO A 304 -2.27 1.74 15.15
C PRO A 304 -3.75 1.84 14.80
N GLY A 305 -4.46 2.82 15.37
CA GLY A 305 -5.85 3.07 15.00
C GLY A 305 -6.00 3.62 13.57
N THR A 306 -7.15 4.19 13.26
CA THR A 306 -7.47 4.66 11.90
C THR A 306 -7.88 6.12 11.84
N GLU A 307 -8.12 6.76 12.99
CA GLU A 307 -8.66 8.11 13.03
C GLU A 307 -7.57 9.17 12.87
N LEU A 308 -7.92 10.29 12.24
CA LEU A 308 -7.10 11.50 12.18
C LEU A 308 -7.95 12.69 12.63
N THR A 309 -7.34 13.64 13.32
CA THR A 309 -7.98 14.93 13.63
C THR A 309 -7.97 15.84 12.40
N GLU A 310 -8.83 16.86 12.40
CA GLU A 310 -8.87 17.86 11.32
C GLU A 310 -7.50 18.53 11.11
N LYS A 311 -6.82 18.90 12.20
CA LYS A 311 -5.46 19.47 12.14
C LYS A 311 -4.44 18.51 11.50
N GLN A 312 -4.52 17.21 11.81
CA GLN A 312 -3.66 16.21 11.18
C GLN A 312 -3.97 16.09 9.68
N ILE A 313 -5.26 16.10 9.30
CA ILE A 313 -5.68 16.06 7.89
C ILE A 313 -5.14 17.28 7.13
N GLU A 314 -5.31 18.48 7.67
CA GLU A 314 -4.84 19.73 7.05
C GLU A 314 -3.32 19.74 6.87
N SER A 315 -2.57 19.39 7.92
CA SER A 315 -1.09 19.31 7.88
C SER A 315 -0.62 18.28 6.85
N ALA A 316 -1.23 17.10 6.84
CA ALA A 316 -0.88 16.02 5.92
C ALA A 316 -1.19 16.41 4.47
N ARG A 317 -2.32 17.07 4.21
CA ARG A 317 -2.68 17.59 2.88
C ARG A 317 -1.70 18.67 2.42
N THR A 318 -1.26 19.55 3.31
CA THR A 318 -0.25 20.57 3.00
C THR A 318 1.05 19.92 2.52
N GLN A 319 1.53 18.89 3.21
CA GLN A 319 2.71 18.14 2.76
C GLN A 319 2.43 17.35 1.47
N ALA A 320 1.26 16.72 1.33
CA ALA A 320 0.88 15.98 0.12
C ALA A 320 0.88 16.88 -1.14
N LYS A 321 0.43 18.14 -1.02
CA LYS A 321 0.43 19.12 -2.12
C LYS A 321 1.83 19.42 -2.64
N THR A 322 2.90 19.16 -1.89
CA THR A 322 4.28 19.31 -2.40
C THR A 322 4.71 18.15 -3.32
N GLY A 323 3.90 17.10 -3.43
CA GLY A 323 4.13 15.92 -4.28
C GLY A 323 5.18 14.93 -3.74
N GLY A 324 5.81 15.20 -2.59
CA GLY A 324 6.85 14.37 -2.02
C GLY A 324 6.83 14.34 -0.50
N PRO A 325 7.66 13.48 0.12
CA PRO A 325 7.60 13.27 1.56
C PRO A 325 8.30 14.40 2.33
N TYR A 326 7.95 14.52 3.61
CA TYR A 326 8.63 15.36 4.57
C TYR A 326 10.03 14.79 4.88
N VAL A 327 11.08 15.49 4.49
CA VAL A 327 12.47 15.09 4.74
C VAL A 327 13.10 16.04 5.77
N SER A 328 13.63 15.47 6.86
CA SER A 328 14.19 16.23 7.98
C SER A 328 15.44 17.03 7.59
N GLY A 329 15.54 18.27 8.08
CA GLY A 329 16.66 19.19 7.80
C GLY A 329 16.61 19.81 6.40
N ILE A 330 15.47 19.68 5.73
CA ILE A 330 15.35 19.87 4.29
C ILE A 330 14.03 20.58 3.96
N ASN A 331 12.90 20.07 4.46
CA ASN A 331 11.62 20.76 4.43
C ASN A 331 11.65 21.88 5.47
N LEU A 332 11.05 23.03 5.16
CA LEU A 332 10.83 24.09 6.15
C LEU A 332 9.96 23.52 7.26
N LYS A 333 10.28 23.80 8.53
CA LYS A 333 9.36 23.53 9.63
C LYS A 333 8.11 24.38 9.37
N THR A 334 6.98 23.76 9.07
CA THR A 334 5.68 24.42 9.22
C THR A 334 5.52 24.70 10.71
N GLY A 335 5.26 25.96 11.04
CA GLY A 335 5.41 26.57 12.37
C GLY A 335 4.72 25.84 13.53
N ASP A 336 5.29 26.10 14.71
CA ASP A 336 4.91 25.60 16.03
C ASP A 336 3.42 25.73 16.37
#